data_AF-A0AAW6GIA4-F1
#
_entry.id   AF-A0AAW6GIA4-F1
#
_cell.length_a   1.000
_cell.length_b   1.000
_cell.length_c   1.000
_cell.angle_alpha   90.00
_cell.angle_beta   90.00
_cell.angle_gamma   90.00
#
_symmetry.space_group_name_H-M   'P 1'
#
loop_
_entity.id
_entity.type
_entity.pdbx_description
1 polymer ?
#
loop_
_entity_poly.entity_id
_entity_poly.type
_entity_poly.pdbx_seq_one_letter_code
_entity_poly.pdbx_strand_id
1 'polypeptide(L)'
;MDIETAISNFLSELRKMGLDSNGALLIQMQINGINHIMSYGNLNNLAAPARTIGKKGNSLVKFMEKEIQIAAVRESTKKLHLDTLNQIKGFSPNASLQEMSSDFLLKFEIYMREECRLSTNTIARHMKSLKRYVNVARKKGIITEYPFLNYTIRTEQVHRDALTEKELEILEKYRESLSEPNEVLNAFLFSCYTGLRYSDVRIFTKQNICTINHKRWIVLKMYKTNKEIRIPLSTIFEGKALKLTKSISRTRGILFHVGSNQQANRVLKRIAKEVGIKKMTFHVARHTCATLLLYRGVSITTVQTVLGHQSVKTTQIYSAVTDLTIEKELKKANGKRNRVGKERNR
;
A
#
# COMPACT_ATOMS: atom_id res chain seq x y z
N MET A 1 -10.63 -56.12 -30.21
CA MET A 1 -9.85 -56.21 -28.95
C MET A 1 -10.81 -56.73 -27.91
N ASP A 2 -10.53 -57.87 -27.30
CA ASP A 2 -11.39 -58.42 -26.27
C ASP A 2 -11.41 -57.50 -25.03
N ILE A 3 -12.53 -57.43 -24.31
CA ILE A 3 -12.75 -56.51 -23.19
C ILE A 3 -11.70 -56.75 -22.10
N GLU A 4 -11.35 -58.02 -21.83
CA GLU A 4 -10.30 -58.38 -20.87
C GLU A 4 -8.93 -57.85 -21.30
N THR A 5 -8.65 -57.84 -22.60
CA THR A 5 -7.39 -57.31 -23.15
C THR A 5 -7.33 -55.78 -23.00
N ALA A 6 -8.44 -55.07 -23.25
CA ALA A 6 -8.52 -53.63 -23.08
C ALA A 6 -8.35 -53.22 -21.60
N ILE A 7 -8.99 -53.96 -20.69
CA ILE A 7 -8.86 -53.75 -19.24
C ILE A 7 -7.43 -54.02 -18.76
N SER A 8 -6.83 -55.12 -19.21
CA SER A 8 -5.45 -55.48 -18.84
C SER A 8 -4.43 -54.44 -19.31
N ASN A 9 -4.58 -53.92 -20.53
CA ASN A 9 -3.74 -52.84 -21.05
C ASN A 9 -3.89 -51.55 -20.25
N PHE A 10 -5.13 -51.16 -19.90
CA PHE A 10 -5.40 -49.99 -19.08
C PHE A 10 -4.75 -50.10 -17.69
N LEU A 11 -4.87 -51.25 -17.04
CA LEU A 11 -4.21 -51.51 -15.75
C LEU A 11 -2.68 -51.47 -15.84
N SER A 12 -2.12 -51.95 -16.95
CA SER A 12 -0.68 -51.90 -17.22
C SER A 12 -0.18 -50.46 -17.39
N GLU A 13 -0.95 -49.57 -18.03
CA GLU A 13 -0.61 -48.16 -18.11
C GLU A 13 -0.67 -47.45 -16.76
N LEU A 14 -1.69 -47.73 -15.94
CA LEU A 14 -1.78 -47.17 -14.59
C LEU A 14 -0.55 -47.53 -13.74
N ARG A 15 -0.04 -48.77 -13.87
CA ARG A 15 1.23 -49.19 -13.23
C ARG A 15 2.41 -48.37 -13.71
N LYS A 16 2.52 -48.13 -15.02
CA LYS A 16 3.60 -47.32 -15.60
C LYS A 16 3.57 -45.86 -15.15
N MET A 17 2.40 -45.35 -14.76
CA MET A 17 2.24 -43.99 -14.22
C MET A 17 2.60 -43.86 -12.72
N GLY A 18 3.13 -44.92 -12.09
CA GLY A 18 3.56 -44.89 -10.68
C GLY A 18 2.41 -45.00 -9.67
N LEU A 19 1.27 -45.57 -10.09
CA LEU A 19 0.19 -45.97 -9.18
C LEU A 19 0.51 -47.37 -8.64
N ASP A 20 1.36 -47.40 -7.64
CA ASP A 20 1.79 -48.62 -6.96
C ASP A 20 0.65 -49.15 -6.06
N SER A 21 0.72 -50.44 -5.69
CA SER A 21 -0.28 -51.21 -4.91
C SER A 21 -0.67 -50.64 -3.53
N ASN A 22 -0.13 -49.49 -3.14
CA ASN A 22 -0.53 -48.73 -1.95
C ASN A 22 -1.70 -47.76 -2.19
N GLY A 23 -1.97 -47.38 -3.44
CA GLY A 23 -3.16 -46.60 -3.82
C GLY A 23 -4.41 -47.49 -3.94
N ALA A 24 -5.58 -46.87 -3.99
CA ALA A 24 -6.82 -47.57 -4.28
C ALA A 24 -7.67 -46.73 -5.25
N LEU A 25 -8.09 -47.33 -6.36
CA LEU A 25 -8.88 -46.70 -7.40
C LEU A 25 -10.14 -47.53 -7.64
N LEU A 26 -11.27 -46.83 -7.77
CA LEU A 26 -12.52 -47.40 -8.22
C LEU A 26 -12.79 -46.83 -9.60
N ILE A 27 -12.77 -47.71 -10.60
CA ILE A 27 -12.82 -47.34 -12.01
C ILE A 27 -14.17 -47.79 -12.54
N GLN A 28 -14.95 -46.83 -13.03
CA GLN A 28 -16.20 -47.10 -13.74
C GLN A 28 -16.00 -46.74 -15.22
N MET A 29 -16.24 -47.70 -16.10
CA MET A 29 -16.11 -47.54 -17.54
C MET A 29 -17.39 -47.99 -18.20
N GLN A 30 -17.87 -47.25 -19.20
CA GLN A 30 -19.00 -47.64 -20.01
C GLN A 30 -18.50 -48.09 -21.38
N ILE A 31 -18.67 -49.37 -21.71
CA ILE A 31 -18.24 -49.97 -22.98
C ILE A 31 -19.46 -50.61 -23.64
N ASN A 32 -19.78 -50.22 -24.88
CA ASN A 32 -20.93 -50.70 -25.63
C ASN A 32 -22.27 -50.62 -24.86
N GLY A 33 -22.45 -49.57 -24.05
CA GLY A 33 -23.66 -49.34 -23.25
C GLY A 33 -23.69 -50.10 -21.91
N ILE A 34 -22.73 -50.98 -21.64
CA ILE A 34 -22.62 -51.74 -20.39
C ILE A 34 -21.64 -51.03 -19.45
N ASN A 35 -22.07 -50.83 -18.20
CA ASN A 35 -21.23 -50.27 -17.15
C ASN A 35 -20.40 -51.38 -16.51
N HIS A 36 -19.09 -51.24 -16.61
CA HIS A 36 -18.11 -52.08 -15.94
C HIS A 36 -17.53 -51.31 -14.75
N ILE A 37 -17.61 -51.92 -13.57
CA ILE A 37 -17.04 -51.38 -12.33
C ILE A 37 -15.91 -52.31 -11.91
N MET A 38 -14.74 -51.75 -11.68
CA MET A 38 -13.58 -52.49 -11.22
C MET A 38 -12.81 -51.71 -10.16
N SER A 39 -11.98 -52.42 -9.42
CA SER A 39 -11.10 -51.83 -8.42
C SER A 39 -9.64 -52.18 -8.70
N TYR A 40 -8.75 -51.26 -8.35
CA TYR A 40 -7.30 -51.45 -8.47
C TYR A 40 -6.62 -51.04 -7.16
N GLY A 41 -5.84 -51.94 -6.57
CA GLY A 41 -5.20 -51.74 -5.27
C GLY A 41 -6.07 -52.17 -4.07
N ASN A 42 -5.63 -51.84 -2.85
CA ASN A 42 -6.34 -52.26 -1.62
C ASN A 42 -7.55 -51.35 -1.34
N LEU A 43 -8.76 -51.82 -1.60
CA LEU A 43 -10.01 -51.09 -1.32
C LEU A 43 -10.13 -50.60 0.13
N ASN A 44 -9.48 -51.24 1.11
CA ASN A 44 -9.46 -50.75 2.50
C ASN A 44 -8.72 -49.40 2.63
N ASN A 45 -7.88 -49.02 1.67
CA ASN A 45 -7.28 -47.68 1.62
C ASN A 45 -8.24 -46.62 1.07
N LEU A 46 -9.35 -47.00 0.41
CA LEU A 46 -10.50 -46.09 0.19
C LEU A 46 -11.30 -45.86 1.46
N ALA A 47 -11.14 -46.72 2.48
CA ALA A 47 -11.73 -46.56 3.80
C ALA A 47 -10.95 -45.61 4.71
N ALA A 48 -9.97 -44.87 4.17
CA ALA A 48 -9.69 -43.55 4.72
C ALA A 48 -11.02 -42.80 4.75
N PRO A 49 -11.44 -42.19 5.88
CA PRO A 49 -12.75 -41.54 5.94
C PRO A 49 -12.82 -40.60 4.76
N ALA A 50 -13.85 -40.77 3.91
CA ALA A 50 -14.13 -39.83 2.86
C ALA A 50 -13.96 -38.46 3.48
N ARG A 51 -12.95 -37.70 3.05
CA ARG A 51 -12.89 -36.28 3.40
C ARG A 51 -14.05 -35.69 2.62
N THR A 52 -15.22 -35.73 3.24
CA THR A 52 -16.28 -34.80 2.97
C THR A 52 -15.63 -33.45 3.23
N ILE A 53 -15.10 -32.82 2.18
CA ILE A 53 -15.00 -31.36 2.15
C ILE A 53 -16.45 -30.97 2.31
N GLY A 54 -16.86 -30.72 3.57
CA GLY A 54 -18.25 -30.55 3.90
C GLY A 54 -18.83 -29.54 2.93
N LYS A 55 -19.93 -29.91 2.26
CA LYS A 55 -20.90 -28.98 1.64
C LYS A 55 -21.53 -28.07 2.71
N LYS A 56 -20.78 -27.60 3.72
CA LYS A 56 -21.06 -26.32 4.34
C LYS A 56 -20.57 -25.31 3.33
N GLY A 57 -21.48 -24.80 2.50
CA GLY A 57 -21.23 -23.61 1.69
C GLY A 57 -20.67 -22.53 2.62
N ASN A 58 -19.35 -22.39 2.64
CA ASN A 58 -18.69 -21.46 3.52
C ASN A 58 -18.91 -20.10 2.88
N SER A 59 -20.00 -19.45 3.28
CA SER A 59 -20.33 -18.09 2.87
C SER A 59 -19.09 -17.22 2.99
N LEU A 60 -18.69 -16.62 1.88
CA LEU A 60 -17.57 -15.68 1.78
C LEU A 60 -17.71 -14.58 2.82
N VAL A 61 -18.93 -14.06 2.96
CA VAL A 61 -19.27 -13.00 3.90
C VAL A 61 -19.01 -13.44 5.35
N LYS A 62 -19.56 -14.57 5.77
CA LYS A 62 -19.35 -15.10 7.14
C LYS A 62 -17.88 -15.42 7.41
N PHE A 63 -17.19 -15.97 6.41
CA PHE A 63 -15.77 -16.26 6.51
C PHE A 63 -14.95 -14.98 6.71
N MET A 64 -15.13 -13.98 5.84
CA MET A 64 -14.43 -12.71 5.95
C MET A 64 -14.73 -12.01 7.27
N GLU A 65 -15.99 -11.99 7.71
CA GLU A 65 -16.39 -11.38 8.97
C GLU A 65 -15.62 -11.98 10.16
N LYS A 66 -15.53 -13.31 10.24
CA LYS A 66 -14.75 -14.01 11.27
C LYS A 66 -13.25 -13.70 11.15
N GLU A 67 -12.67 -13.81 9.96
CA GLU A 67 -11.23 -13.59 9.75
C GLU A 67 -10.81 -12.14 9.98
N ILE A 68 -11.69 -11.16 9.69
CA ILE A 68 -11.43 -9.73 9.95
C ILE A 68 -11.29 -9.48 11.45
N GLN A 69 -12.10 -10.13 12.29
CA GLN A 69 -12.07 -9.90 13.73
C GLN A 69 -10.78 -10.39 14.37
N ILE A 70 -10.28 -11.55 13.95
CA ILE A 70 -9.05 -12.17 14.47
C ILE A 70 -7.78 -11.69 13.75
N ALA A 71 -7.91 -10.91 12.68
CA ALA A 71 -6.76 -10.42 11.93
C ALA A 71 -5.92 -9.47 12.78
N ALA A 72 -4.66 -9.84 13.04
CA ALA A 72 -3.64 -8.98 13.66
C ALA A 72 -3.21 -7.84 12.71
N VAL A 73 -4.08 -6.85 12.52
CA VAL A 73 -3.85 -5.66 11.69
C VAL A 73 -4.21 -4.40 12.45
N ARG A 74 -3.64 -3.26 12.02
CA ARG A 74 -3.99 -1.95 12.58
C ARG A 74 -5.46 -1.62 12.32
N GLU A 75 -6.08 -0.87 13.23
CA GLU A 75 -7.50 -0.50 13.15
C GLU A 75 -7.89 0.17 11.82
N SER A 76 -7.07 1.11 11.34
CA SER A 76 -7.26 1.74 10.01
C SER A 76 -7.27 0.75 8.84
N THR A 77 -6.57 -0.38 8.97
CA THR A 77 -6.56 -1.46 7.97
C THR A 77 -7.77 -2.37 8.15
N LYS A 78 -8.17 -2.66 9.40
CA LYS A 78 -9.38 -3.40 9.72
C LYS A 78 -10.63 -2.70 9.15
N LYS A 79 -10.71 -1.38 9.26
CA LYS A 79 -11.78 -0.57 8.65
C LYS A 79 -11.88 -0.78 7.13
N LEU A 80 -10.76 -0.76 6.39
CA LEU A 80 -10.77 -1.07 4.95
C LEU A 80 -11.29 -2.47 4.66
N HIS A 81 -10.96 -3.44 5.52
CA HIS A 81 -11.43 -4.82 5.34
C HIS A 81 -12.94 -4.93 5.58
N LEU A 82 -13.46 -4.24 6.59
CA LEU A 82 -14.90 -4.11 6.84
C LEU A 82 -15.62 -3.39 5.70
N ASP A 83 -15.03 -2.30 5.19
CA ASP A 83 -15.58 -1.60 4.02
C ASP A 83 -15.64 -2.53 2.81
N THR A 84 -14.60 -3.34 2.59
CA THR A 84 -14.59 -4.36 1.53
C THR A 84 -15.66 -5.43 1.73
N LEU A 85 -15.85 -5.89 2.97
CA LEU A 85 -16.92 -6.83 3.31
C LEU A 85 -18.30 -6.24 2.99
N ASN A 86 -18.52 -4.96 3.28
CA ASN A 86 -19.78 -4.29 2.96
C ASN A 86 -20.01 -4.18 1.45
N GLN A 87 -18.97 -3.90 0.65
CA GLN A 87 -19.06 -3.92 -0.82
C GLN A 87 -19.45 -5.31 -1.33
N ILE A 88 -18.87 -6.38 -0.75
CA ILE A 88 -19.21 -7.76 -1.11
C ILE A 88 -20.65 -8.10 -0.70
N LYS A 89 -21.09 -7.67 0.50
CA LYS A 89 -22.48 -7.86 0.96
C LYS A 89 -23.49 -7.18 0.01
N GLY A 90 -23.16 -6.00 -0.52
CA GLY A 90 -23.98 -5.30 -1.50
C GLY A 90 -24.02 -5.96 -2.88
N PHE A 91 -22.89 -6.54 -3.31
CA PHE A 91 -22.80 -7.23 -4.60
C PHE A 91 -23.42 -8.64 -4.59
N SER A 92 -23.06 -9.45 -3.60
CA SER A 92 -23.47 -10.86 -3.50
C SER A 92 -23.46 -11.32 -2.03
N PRO A 93 -24.58 -11.14 -1.30
CA PRO A 93 -24.65 -11.45 0.12
C PRO A 93 -24.52 -12.95 0.43
N ASN A 94 -24.92 -13.80 -0.52
CA ASN A 94 -24.89 -15.26 -0.38
C ASN A 94 -23.70 -15.92 -1.08
N ALA A 95 -22.71 -15.14 -1.53
CA ALA A 95 -21.55 -15.66 -2.25
C ALA A 95 -20.86 -16.80 -1.48
N SER A 96 -20.63 -17.92 -2.17
CA SER A 96 -19.84 -19.01 -1.63
C SER A 96 -18.34 -18.81 -1.91
N LEU A 97 -17.48 -19.24 -0.98
CA LEU A 97 -16.04 -19.31 -1.24
C LEU A 97 -15.68 -20.24 -2.41
N GLN A 98 -16.48 -21.28 -2.67
CA GLN A 98 -16.22 -22.21 -3.76
C GLN A 98 -16.57 -21.63 -5.14
N GLU A 99 -17.46 -20.65 -5.20
CA GLU A 99 -17.88 -19.97 -6.44
C GLU A 99 -16.90 -18.86 -6.85
N MET A 100 -15.85 -18.65 -6.05
CA MET A 100 -14.83 -17.64 -6.31
C MET A 100 -14.01 -18.04 -7.53
N SER A 101 -14.31 -17.41 -8.66
CA SER A 101 -13.59 -17.55 -9.93
C SER A 101 -13.05 -16.21 -10.41
N SER A 102 -12.26 -16.21 -11.50
CA SER A 102 -11.83 -14.98 -12.16
C SER A 102 -13.00 -14.16 -12.70
N ASP A 103 -14.08 -14.82 -13.14
CA ASP A 103 -15.33 -14.17 -13.58
C ASP A 103 -16.05 -13.47 -12.42
N PHE A 104 -16.12 -14.10 -11.25
CA PHE A 104 -16.66 -13.45 -10.05
C PHE A 104 -15.90 -12.15 -9.72
N LEU A 105 -14.57 -12.18 -9.78
CA LEU A 105 -13.74 -10.99 -9.52
C LEU A 105 -14.00 -9.88 -10.54
N LEU A 106 -14.18 -10.22 -11.82
CA LEU A 106 -14.48 -9.25 -12.87
C LEU A 106 -15.86 -8.62 -12.66
N LYS A 107 -16.88 -9.43 -12.39
CA LYS A 107 -18.24 -8.94 -12.09
C LYS A 107 -18.25 -8.04 -10.84
N PHE A 108 -17.50 -8.40 -9.81
CA PHE A 108 -17.37 -7.57 -8.62
C PHE A 108 -16.62 -6.26 -8.90
N GLU A 109 -15.62 -6.27 -9.78
CA GLU A 109 -14.95 -5.05 -10.24
C GLU A 109 -15.90 -4.11 -10.99
N ILE A 110 -16.70 -4.66 -11.91
CA ILE A 110 -17.69 -3.94 -12.70
C ILE A 110 -18.74 -3.32 -11.76
N TYR A 111 -19.29 -4.09 -10.82
CA TYR A 111 -20.20 -3.59 -9.80
C TYR A 111 -19.64 -2.39 -9.04
N MET A 112 -18.40 -2.50 -8.53
CA MET A 112 -17.78 -1.40 -7.79
C MET A 112 -17.54 -0.16 -8.66
N ARG A 113 -17.28 -0.35 -9.97
CA ARG A 113 -17.04 0.73 -10.93
C ARG A 113 -18.33 1.43 -11.34
N GLU A 114 -19.35 0.66 -11.71
CA GLU A 114 -20.56 1.18 -12.37
C GLU A 114 -21.63 1.57 -11.35
N GLU A 115 -21.90 0.69 -10.38
CA GLU A 115 -22.95 0.93 -9.38
C GLU A 115 -22.42 1.79 -8.22
N CYS A 116 -21.27 1.43 -7.66
CA CYS A 116 -20.71 2.17 -6.52
C CYS A 116 -19.88 3.38 -6.93
N ARG A 117 -19.63 3.58 -8.24
CA ARG A 117 -18.88 4.71 -8.81
C ARG A 117 -17.52 4.94 -8.14
N LEU A 118 -16.84 3.86 -7.77
CA LEU A 118 -15.54 3.92 -7.09
C LEU A 118 -14.40 4.15 -8.08
N SER A 119 -13.41 4.95 -7.67
CA SER A 119 -12.20 5.15 -8.48
C SER A 119 -11.36 3.87 -8.63
N THR A 120 -10.62 3.73 -9.72
CA THR A 120 -9.76 2.56 -10.02
C THR A 120 -8.84 2.19 -8.85
N ASN A 121 -8.21 3.18 -8.22
CA ASN A 121 -7.33 2.94 -7.08
C ASN A 121 -8.08 2.53 -5.79
N THR A 122 -9.32 2.98 -5.61
CA THR A 122 -10.18 2.51 -4.52
C THR A 122 -10.58 1.06 -4.73
N ILE A 123 -11.01 0.71 -5.95
CA ILE A 123 -11.32 -0.66 -6.36
C ILE A 123 -10.11 -1.57 -6.12
N ALA A 124 -8.93 -1.14 -6.54
CA ALA A 124 -7.69 -1.89 -6.33
C ALA A 124 -7.40 -2.18 -4.85
N ARG A 125 -7.78 -1.28 -3.93
CA ARG A 125 -7.64 -1.50 -2.48
C ARG A 125 -8.60 -2.58 -1.99
N HIS A 126 -9.86 -2.54 -2.44
CA HIS A 126 -10.85 -3.58 -2.13
C HIS A 126 -10.41 -4.94 -2.70
N MET A 127 -9.93 -4.99 -3.94
CA MET A 127 -9.43 -6.23 -4.54
C MET A 127 -8.19 -6.78 -3.82
N LYS A 128 -7.28 -5.93 -3.33
CA LYS A 128 -6.15 -6.38 -2.50
C LYS A 128 -6.60 -6.92 -1.14
N SER A 129 -7.64 -6.32 -0.55
CA SER A 129 -8.26 -6.81 0.67
C SER A 129 -8.91 -8.18 0.44
N LEU A 130 -9.73 -8.33 -0.61
CA LEU A 130 -10.34 -9.62 -0.98
C LEU A 130 -9.27 -10.69 -1.27
N LYS A 131 -8.23 -10.35 -2.04
CA LYS A 131 -7.09 -11.24 -2.33
C LYS A 131 -6.43 -11.78 -1.06
N ARG A 132 -6.33 -10.97 0.00
CA ARG A 132 -5.82 -11.42 1.30
C ARG A 132 -6.70 -12.54 1.87
N TYR A 133 -8.02 -12.36 1.91
CA TYR A 133 -8.92 -13.35 2.51
C TYR A 133 -9.05 -14.62 1.67
N VAL A 134 -9.01 -14.50 0.34
CA VAL A 134 -8.88 -15.66 -0.56
C VAL A 134 -7.60 -16.45 -0.24
N ASN A 135 -6.46 -15.76 -0.05
CA ASN A 135 -5.22 -16.44 0.34
C ASN A 135 -5.32 -17.12 1.72
N VAL A 136 -6.05 -16.53 2.67
CA VAL A 136 -6.31 -17.16 3.98
C VAL A 136 -7.19 -18.40 3.82
N ALA A 137 -8.26 -18.32 3.02
CA ALA A 137 -9.13 -19.46 2.73
C ALA A 137 -8.36 -20.61 2.08
N ARG A 138 -7.46 -20.30 1.13
CA ARG A 138 -6.58 -21.29 0.48
C ARG A 138 -5.63 -21.94 1.48
N LYS A 139 -5.00 -21.17 2.37
CA LYS A 139 -4.13 -21.71 3.44
C LYS A 139 -4.88 -22.62 4.41
N LYS A 140 -6.18 -22.41 4.59
CA LYS A 140 -7.05 -23.27 5.40
C LYS A 140 -7.64 -24.47 4.63
N GLY A 141 -7.28 -24.64 3.35
CA GLY A 141 -7.78 -25.72 2.50
C GLY A 141 -9.27 -25.60 2.15
N ILE A 142 -9.86 -24.41 2.27
CA ILE A 142 -11.30 -24.20 2.01
C ILE A 142 -11.59 -24.06 0.51
N ILE A 143 -10.64 -23.44 -0.21
CA ILE A 143 -10.68 -23.31 -1.67
C ILE A 143 -9.47 -24.02 -2.27
N THR A 144 -9.72 -24.74 -3.36
CA THR A 144 -8.70 -25.44 -4.15
C THR A 144 -8.20 -24.57 -5.29
N GLU A 145 -9.13 -23.94 -6.00
CA GLU A 145 -8.83 -23.03 -7.12
C GLU A 145 -8.51 -21.61 -6.65
N TYR A 146 -7.59 -20.96 -7.37
CA TYR A 146 -7.16 -19.60 -7.05
C TYR A 146 -7.77 -18.56 -8.02
N PRO A 147 -8.78 -17.77 -7.60
CA PRO A 147 -9.50 -16.87 -8.50
C PRO A 147 -8.65 -15.73 -9.06
N PHE A 148 -7.57 -15.37 -8.36
CA PHE A 148 -6.65 -14.30 -8.75
C PHE A 148 -5.52 -14.77 -9.68
N LEU A 149 -5.57 -16.01 -10.20
CA LEU A 149 -4.53 -16.53 -11.10
C LEU A 149 -4.49 -15.74 -12.41
N ASN A 150 -5.65 -15.55 -13.05
CA ASN A 150 -5.80 -14.85 -14.33
C ASN A 150 -6.41 -13.44 -14.18
N TYR A 151 -6.43 -12.90 -12.96
CA TYR A 151 -6.97 -11.58 -12.67
C TYR A 151 -5.89 -10.62 -12.17
N THR A 152 -5.71 -9.51 -12.88
CA THR A 152 -4.70 -8.49 -12.54
C THR A 152 -5.37 -7.28 -11.90
N ILE A 153 -5.00 -6.98 -10.66
CA ILE A 153 -5.44 -5.78 -9.96
C ILE A 153 -4.76 -4.55 -10.57
N ARG A 154 -5.51 -3.76 -11.34
CA ARG A 154 -5.00 -2.52 -11.96
C ARG A 154 -4.94 -1.39 -10.95
N THR A 155 -3.92 -0.53 -11.09
CA THR A 155 -3.79 0.72 -10.34
C THR A 155 -3.34 1.82 -11.28
N GLU A 156 -3.89 3.01 -11.12
CA GLU A 156 -3.52 4.17 -11.92
C GLU A 156 -2.54 5.05 -11.16
N GLN A 157 -1.54 5.57 -11.87
CA GLN A 157 -0.64 6.56 -11.28
C GLN A 157 -1.37 7.89 -11.17
N VAL A 158 -1.54 8.37 -9.94
CA VAL A 158 -2.12 9.69 -9.69
C VAL A 158 -1.00 10.71 -9.56
N HIS A 159 -1.10 11.80 -10.32
CA HIS A 159 -0.21 12.95 -10.16
C HIS A 159 -0.32 13.48 -8.72
N ARG A 160 0.82 13.64 -8.06
CA ARG A 160 0.86 14.08 -6.67
C ARG A 160 1.11 15.58 -6.63
N ASP A 161 0.12 16.31 -6.13
CA ASP A 161 0.25 17.74 -5.93
C ASP A 161 1.33 18.04 -4.88
N ALA A 162 2.21 18.98 -5.18
CA ALA A 162 3.25 19.53 -4.31
C ALA A 162 3.22 21.06 -4.46
N LEU A 163 3.52 21.77 -3.39
CA LEU A 163 3.63 23.23 -3.44
C LEU A 163 4.99 23.64 -4.02
N THR A 164 4.99 24.75 -4.74
CA THR A 164 6.19 25.45 -5.21
C THR A 164 6.83 26.27 -4.09
N GLU A 165 8.08 26.71 -4.29
CA GLU A 165 8.74 27.61 -3.32
C GLU A 165 7.98 28.93 -3.16
N LYS A 166 7.46 29.49 -4.27
CA LYS A 166 6.63 30.71 -4.25
C LYS A 166 5.35 30.54 -3.43
N GLU A 167 4.67 29.40 -3.55
CA GLU A 167 3.48 29.10 -2.75
C GLU A 167 3.82 28.95 -1.26
N LEU A 168 4.99 28.39 -0.92
CA LEU A 168 5.44 28.35 0.47
C LEU A 168 5.74 29.74 1.03
N GLU A 169 6.37 30.62 0.24
CA GLU A 169 6.62 32.01 0.64
C GLU A 169 5.31 32.77 0.87
N ILE A 170 4.29 32.56 0.03
CA ILE A 170 2.95 33.13 0.24
C ILE A 170 2.36 32.66 1.57
N LEU A 171 2.47 31.36 1.89
CA LEU A 171 1.98 30.81 3.16
C LEU A 171 2.76 31.31 4.38
N GLU A 172 4.07 31.54 4.25
CA GLU A 172 4.89 32.15 5.29
C GLU A 172 4.46 33.58 5.58
N LYS A 173 4.28 34.40 4.54
CA LYS A 173 3.78 35.77 4.67
C LYS A 173 2.37 35.82 5.25
N TYR A 174 1.48 34.95 4.76
CA TYR A 174 0.12 34.83 5.30
C TYR A 174 0.16 34.47 6.79
N ARG A 175 0.99 33.50 7.18
CA ARG A 175 1.18 33.13 8.60
C ARG A 175 1.63 34.33 9.44
N GLU A 176 2.57 35.13 8.95
CA GLU A 176 3.09 36.31 9.65
C GLU A 176 2.06 37.45 9.74
N SER A 177 1.12 37.52 8.79
CA SER A 177 0.04 38.51 8.81
C SER A 177 -1.12 38.19 9.76
N LEU A 178 -1.19 36.96 10.28
CA LEU A 178 -2.25 36.56 11.21
C LEU A 178 -2.04 37.20 12.58
N SER A 179 -3.10 37.80 13.12
CA SER A 179 -3.10 38.32 14.50
C SER A 179 -2.90 37.21 15.54
N GLU A 180 -3.53 36.06 15.30
CA GLU A 180 -3.44 34.88 16.18
C GLU A 180 -2.74 33.70 15.50
N PRO A 181 -1.84 32.98 16.20
CA PRO A 181 -1.15 31.84 15.63
C PRO A 181 -2.10 30.72 15.19
N ASN A 182 -2.00 30.31 13.92
CA ASN A 182 -2.73 29.15 13.42
C ASN A 182 -1.92 27.85 13.56
N GLU A 183 -2.27 27.03 14.54
CA GLU A 183 -1.60 25.75 14.84
C GLU A 183 -1.60 24.77 13.66
N VAL A 184 -2.68 24.73 12.88
CA VAL A 184 -2.79 23.83 11.72
C VAL A 184 -1.84 24.26 10.60
N LEU A 185 -1.76 25.56 10.33
CA LEU A 185 -0.83 26.12 9.34
C LEU A 185 0.63 25.93 9.78
N ASN A 186 0.93 26.18 11.06
CA ASN A 186 2.25 25.94 11.64
C ASN A 186 2.69 24.47 11.49
N ALA A 187 1.79 23.54 11.83
CA ALA A 187 2.04 22.11 11.68
C ALA A 187 2.21 21.69 10.20
N PHE A 188 1.45 22.30 9.30
CA PHE A 188 1.55 22.05 7.86
C PHE A 188 2.89 22.55 7.29
N LEU A 189 3.29 23.79 7.56
CA LEU A 189 4.59 24.33 7.14
C LEU A 189 5.75 23.53 7.75
N PHE A 190 5.64 23.15 9.02
CA PHE A 190 6.61 22.26 9.64
C PHE A 190 6.72 20.92 8.91
N SER A 191 5.59 20.34 8.49
CA SER A 191 5.57 19.13 7.66
C SER A 191 6.15 19.36 6.25
N CYS A 192 5.95 20.53 5.64
CA CYS A 192 6.57 20.89 4.36
C CYS A 192 8.10 20.91 4.43
N TYR A 193 8.67 21.28 5.58
CA TYR A 193 10.13 21.38 5.75
C TYR A 193 10.78 20.14 6.35
N THR A 194 10.02 19.29 7.04
CA THR A 194 10.56 18.07 7.68
C THR A 194 10.12 16.79 6.98
N GLY A 195 9.06 16.85 6.17
CA GLY A 195 8.47 15.70 5.51
C GLY A 195 7.73 14.76 6.45
N LEU A 196 7.51 15.12 7.72
CA LEU A 196 6.78 14.30 8.68
C LEU A 196 5.32 14.10 8.27
N ARG A 197 4.76 12.91 8.51
CA ARG A 197 3.33 12.67 8.24
C ARG A 197 2.49 13.32 9.32
N TYR A 198 1.23 13.59 9.02
CA TYR A 198 0.26 14.10 9.99
C TYR A 198 0.24 13.33 11.31
N SER A 199 0.25 11.99 11.26
CA SER A 199 0.29 11.13 12.45
C SER A 199 1.56 11.32 13.28
N ASP A 200 2.69 11.59 12.62
CA ASP A 200 3.99 11.78 13.26
C ASP A 200 4.06 13.19 13.88
N VAL A 201 3.51 14.20 13.21
CA VAL A 201 3.41 15.59 13.72
C VAL A 201 2.54 15.67 14.97
N ARG A 202 1.43 14.92 15.03
CA ARG A 202 0.53 14.89 16.21
C ARG A 202 1.16 14.37 17.49
N ILE A 203 2.20 13.56 17.38
CA ILE A 203 2.91 13.00 18.54
C ILE A 203 4.28 13.67 18.73
N PHE A 204 4.62 14.64 17.89
CA PHE A 204 5.92 15.29 17.90
C PHE A 204 6.04 16.22 19.10
N THR A 205 7.12 16.09 19.85
CA THR A 205 7.41 16.88 21.05
C THR A 205 8.76 17.60 20.89
N LYS A 206 9.02 18.63 21.71
CA LYS A 206 10.34 19.29 21.73
C LYS A 206 11.48 18.33 22.11
N GLN A 207 11.20 17.25 22.84
CA GLN A 207 12.18 16.21 23.21
C GLN A 207 12.67 15.41 21.99
N ASN A 208 11.89 15.37 20.90
CA ASN A 208 12.34 14.77 19.65
C ASN A 208 13.39 15.63 18.93
N ILE A 209 13.68 16.84 19.41
CA ILE A 209 14.73 17.70 18.87
C ILE A 209 15.98 17.58 19.75
N CYS A 210 16.96 16.83 19.25
CA CYS A 210 18.24 16.60 19.91
C CYS A 210 19.34 17.49 19.33
N THR A 211 20.41 17.70 20.08
CA THR A 211 21.64 18.31 19.55
C THR A 211 22.64 17.20 19.22
N ILE A 212 23.08 17.13 17.97
CA ILE A 212 24.08 16.17 17.48
C ILE A 212 25.13 16.98 16.71
N ASN A 213 26.40 16.88 17.10
CA ASN A 213 27.52 17.63 16.51
C ASN A 213 27.23 19.14 16.43
N HIS A 214 26.81 19.73 17.54
CA HIS A 214 26.43 21.16 17.67
C HIS A 214 25.29 21.64 16.75
N LYS A 215 24.59 20.73 16.06
CA LYS A 215 23.45 21.04 15.20
C LYS A 215 22.17 20.42 15.77
N ARG A 216 21.02 21.03 15.49
CA ARG A 216 19.71 20.51 15.91
C ARG A 216 19.23 19.47 14.91
N TRP A 217 18.77 18.34 15.43
CA TRP A 217 18.26 17.20 14.66
C TRP A 217 16.91 16.78 15.21
N ILE A 218 16.01 16.34 14.33
CA ILE A 218 14.86 15.54 14.72
C ILE A 218 15.31 14.09 14.80
N VAL A 219 15.04 13.43 15.93
CA VAL A 219 15.13 11.99 16.09
C VAL A 219 13.76 11.50 16.52
N LEU A 220 13.09 10.76 15.64
CA LEU A 220 11.69 10.35 15.83
C LEU A 220 11.47 8.92 15.35
N LYS A 221 10.79 8.12 16.18
CA LYS A 221 10.24 6.84 15.76
C LYS A 221 8.88 7.05 15.10
N MET A 222 8.78 6.75 13.80
CA MET A 222 7.56 7.01 13.02
C MET A 222 6.38 6.15 13.50
N TYR A 223 5.21 6.74 13.65
CA TYR A 223 4.00 6.09 14.17
C TYR A 223 3.54 4.91 13.30
N LYS A 224 3.60 5.06 11.97
CA LYS A 224 3.10 4.04 11.03
C LYS A 224 4.07 2.90 10.78
N THR A 225 5.35 3.19 10.67
CA THR A 225 6.36 2.21 10.22
C THR A 225 7.26 1.73 11.34
N ASN A 226 7.18 2.35 12.54
CA ASN A 226 8.05 2.07 13.69
C ASN A 226 9.55 2.26 13.41
N LYS A 227 9.89 2.89 12.27
CA LYS A 227 11.26 3.18 11.85
C LYS A 227 11.72 4.48 12.50
N GLU A 228 12.94 4.50 13.02
CA GLU A 228 13.58 5.74 13.43
C GLU A 228 14.02 6.55 12.20
N ILE A 229 13.70 7.83 12.21
CA ILE A 229 14.17 8.80 11.22
C ILE A 229 15.00 9.88 11.91
N ARG A 230 16.01 10.36 11.18
CA ARG A 230 16.89 11.44 11.61
C ARG A 230 16.87 12.54 10.55
N ILE A 231 16.52 13.75 10.95
CA ILE A 231 16.41 14.90 10.03
C ILE A 231 17.29 16.04 10.57
N PRO A 232 18.27 16.55 9.79
CA PRO A 232 19.14 17.64 10.22
C PRO A 232 18.37 18.96 10.21
N LEU A 233 17.63 19.23 11.30
CA LEU A 233 16.68 20.32 11.42
C LEU A 233 17.32 21.71 11.20
N SER A 234 18.58 21.90 11.59
CA SER A 234 19.33 23.14 11.34
C SER A 234 19.73 23.35 9.89
N THR A 235 19.88 22.28 9.10
CA THR A 235 20.44 22.34 7.73
C THR A 235 19.36 22.21 6.67
N ILE A 236 18.35 21.36 6.92
CA ILE A 236 17.25 21.16 5.99
C ILE A 236 16.47 22.48 5.82
N PHE A 237 16.27 22.90 4.57
CA PHE A 237 15.62 24.18 4.23
C PHE A 237 16.11 25.35 5.09
N GLU A 238 17.43 25.46 5.32
CA GLU A 238 18.06 26.57 6.07
C GLU A 238 17.49 26.77 7.49
N GLY A 239 17.00 25.68 8.10
CA GLY A 239 16.45 25.74 9.44
C GLY A 239 15.10 26.44 9.55
N LYS A 240 14.36 26.63 8.45
CA LYS A 240 13.00 27.21 8.48
C LYS A 240 12.09 26.51 9.48
N ALA A 241 12.12 25.17 9.51
CA ALA A 241 11.33 24.42 10.49
C ALA A 241 11.79 24.64 11.94
N LEU A 242 13.10 24.84 12.18
CA LEU A 242 13.63 25.18 13.49
C LEU A 242 13.11 26.55 13.95
N LYS A 243 13.10 27.55 13.06
CA LYS A 243 12.56 28.88 13.34
C LYS A 243 11.08 28.80 13.75
N LEU A 244 10.27 28.01 13.04
CA LEU A 244 8.87 27.73 13.40
C LEU A 244 8.75 27.16 14.82
N THR A 245 9.60 26.20 15.20
CA THR A 245 9.55 25.61 16.55
C THR A 245 9.90 26.59 17.67
N LYS A 246 10.74 27.61 17.37
CA LYS A 246 11.12 28.65 18.35
C LYS A 246 9.99 29.65 18.59
N SER A 247 9.15 29.91 17.58
CA SER A 247 7.97 30.78 17.72
C SER A 247 6.87 30.20 18.62
N ILE A 248 6.98 28.93 18.99
CA ILE A 248 6.01 28.23 19.85
C ILE A 248 6.54 28.25 21.29
N SER A 249 5.87 29.01 22.15
CA SER A 249 6.26 29.26 23.56
C SER A 249 6.24 28.01 24.45
N ARG A 250 5.52 26.97 24.05
CA ARG A 250 5.29 25.75 24.86
C ARG A 250 6.60 24.99 25.13
N THR A 251 6.92 24.69 26.38
CA THR A 251 8.18 24.01 26.75
C THR A 251 8.04 22.51 26.93
N ARG A 252 6.82 22.00 27.19
CA ARG A 252 6.53 20.57 27.43
C ARG A 252 5.34 20.10 26.59
N GLY A 253 5.27 18.79 26.37
CA GLY A 253 4.17 18.14 25.65
C GLY A 253 4.31 18.16 24.12
N ILE A 254 3.19 17.92 23.45
CA ILE A 254 3.08 17.92 21.98
C ILE A 254 3.32 19.34 21.46
N LEU A 255 4.11 19.46 20.40
CA LEU A 255 4.48 20.76 19.84
C LEU A 255 3.31 21.44 19.12
N PHE A 256 2.49 20.68 18.39
CA PHE A 256 1.38 21.18 17.59
C PHE A 256 0.04 20.59 18.04
N HIS A 257 -0.88 21.46 18.47
CA HIS A 257 -2.21 21.05 18.93
C HIS A 257 -3.18 21.05 17.75
N VAL A 258 -3.16 19.97 16.96
CA VAL A 258 -4.06 19.78 15.81
C VAL A 258 -5.10 18.70 16.10
N GLY A 259 -6.34 18.94 15.64
CA GLY A 259 -7.49 18.05 15.85
C GLY A 259 -7.41 16.71 15.10
N SER A 260 -8.48 16.31 14.41
CA SER A 260 -8.44 15.17 13.49
C SER A 260 -7.84 15.57 12.13
N ASN A 261 -7.34 14.59 11.35
CA ASN A 261 -6.77 14.88 10.02
C ASN A 261 -7.81 15.54 9.11
N GLN A 262 -9.07 15.12 9.25
CA GLN A 262 -10.20 15.68 8.53
C GLN A 262 -10.43 17.15 8.91
N GLN A 263 -10.46 17.48 10.21
CA GLN A 263 -10.59 18.86 10.68
C GLN A 263 -9.42 19.72 10.19
N ALA A 264 -8.20 19.21 10.33
CA ALA A 264 -7.00 19.92 9.91
C ALA A 264 -7.02 20.19 8.39
N ASN A 265 -7.43 19.22 7.56
CA ASN A 265 -7.57 19.43 6.12
C ASN A 265 -8.72 20.40 5.75
N ARG A 266 -9.78 20.53 6.57
CA ARG A 266 -10.81 21.57 6.34
C ARG A 266 -10.23 22.96 6.56
N VAL A 267 -9.43 23.15 7.61
CA VAL A 267 -8.73 24.41 7.87
C VAL A 267 -7.76 24.73 6.74
N LEU A 268 -6.96 23.75 6.30
CA LEU A 268 -6.06 23.94 5.16
C LEU A 268 -6.79 24.29 3.87
N LYS A 269 -7.96 23.68 3.60
CA LYS A 269 -8.78 24.02 2.42
C LYS A 269 -9.27 25.46 2.46
N ARG A 270 -9.63 25.98 3.65
CA ARG A 270 -10.04 27.37 3.83
C ARG A 270 -8.88 28.32 3.54
N ILE A 271 -7.73 28.11 4.19
CA ILE A 271 -6.52 28.92 3.98
C ILE A 271 -6.11 28.90 2.51
N ALA A 272 -6.10 27.72 1.87
CA ALA A 272 -5.74 27.58 0.46
C ALA A 272 -6.61 28.45 -0.44
N LYS A 273 -7.92 28.55 -0.16
CA LYS A 273 -8.83 29.43 -0.89
C LYS A 273 -8.50 30.90 -0.69
N GLU A 274 -8.15 31.31 0.53
CA GLU A 274 -7.80 32.70 0.87
C GLU A 274 -6.51 33.15 0.19
N VAL A 275 -5.50 32.29 0.11
CA VAL A 275 -4.19 32.62 -0.50
C VAL A 275 -4.07 32.22 -1.98
N GLY A 276 -5.14 31.73 -2.61
CA GLY A 276 -5.17 31.37 -4.03
C GLY A 276 -4.41 30.09 -4.40
N ILE A 277 -4.20 29.16 -3.46
CA ILE A 277 -3.54 27.87 -3.69
C ILE A 277 -4.59 26.79 -4.02
N LYS A 278 -4.39 26.06 -5.13
CA LYS A 278 -5.39 25.12 -5.67
C LYS A 278 -5.76 24.00 -4.70
N LYS A 279 -4.78 23.38 -4.03
CA LYS A 279 -5.03 22.22 -3.16
C LYS A 279 -4.00 22.08 -2.05
N MET A 280 -4.49 22.18 -0.82
CA MET A 280 -3.68 21.97 0.37
C MET A 280 -4.30 20.88 1.25
N THR A 281 -3.55 19.80 1.44
CA THR A 281 -3.86 18.76 2.43
C THR A 281 -2.58 18.37 3.15
N PHE A 282 -2.65 17.83 4.36
CA PHE A 282 -1.44 17.43 5.10
C PHE A 282 -0.54 16.45 4.35
N HIS A 283 -1.10 15.65 3.44
CA HIS A 283 -0.29 14.75 2.63
C HIS A 283 0.51 15.48 1.54
N VAL A 284 0.00 16.61 1.04
CA VAL A 284 0.71 17.51 0.11
C VAL A 284 1.96 18.07 0.76
N ALA A 285 1.95 18.40 2.06
CA ALA A 285 3.15 18.90 2.76
C ALA A 285 4.36 17.97 2.61
N ARG A 286 4.13 16.66 2.79
CA ARG A 286 5.19 15.66 2.60
C ARG A 286 5.66 15.56 1.15
N HIS A 287 4.77 15.78 0.18
CA HIS A 287 5.15 15.83 -1.24
C HIS A 287 5.97 17.06 -1.55
N THR A 288 5.54 18.22 -1.05
CA THR A 288 6.31 19.46 -1.11
C THR A 288 7.73 19.25 -0.59
N CYS A 289 7.90 18.66 0.60
CA CYS A 289 9.23 18.34 1.13
C CYS A 289 10.06 17.48 0.16
N ALA A 290 9.49 16.37 -0.31
CA ALA A 290 10.17 15.45 -1.21
C ALA A 290 10.58 16.11 -2.54
N THR A 291 9.64 16.77 -3.19
CA THR A 291 9.83 17.44 -4.49
C THR A 291 10.85 18.57 -4.38
N LEU A 292 10.78 19.41 -3.34
CA LEU A 292 11.72 20.51 -3.18
C LEU A 292 13.14 20.03 -2.85
N LEU A 293 13.30 18.98 -2.04
CA LEU A 293 14.63 18.41 -1.80
C LEU A 293 15.25 17.87 -3.10
N LEU A 294 14.46 17.15 -3.92
CA LEU A 294 14.92 16.67 -5.22
C LEU A 294 15.25 17.84 -6.16
N TYR A 295 14.42 18.89 -6.21
CA TYR A 295 14.65 20.08 -7.01
C TYR A 295 15.93 20.84 -6.60
N ARG A 296 16.28 20.79 -5.32
CA ARG A 296 17.55 21.32 -4.76
C ARG A 296 18.74 20.39 -4.97
N GLY A 297 18.58 19.30 -5.71
CA GLY A 297 19.65 18.37 -6.07
C GLY A 297 20.06 17.41 -4.96
N VAL A 298 19.21 17.22 -3.93
CA VAL A 298 19.44 16.20 -2.90
C VAL A 298 19.20 14.82 -3.50
N SER A 299 20.12 13.88 -3.28
CA SER A 299 20.00 12.54 -3.87
C SER A 299 18.72 11.84 -3.41
N ILE A 300 18.12 11.05 -4.31
CA ILE A 300 16.90 10.30 -4.04
C ILE A 300 17.02 9.38 -2.82
N THR A 301 18.21 8.82 -2.58
CA THR A 301 18.51 7.95 -1.42
C THR A 301 18.52 8.75 -0.11
N THR A 302 19.03 9.98 -0.14
CA THR A 302 18.97 10.89 1.01
C THR A 302 17.52 11.31 1.29
N VAL A 303 16.77 11.68 0.25
CA VAL A 303 15.34 12.01 0.39
C VAL A 303 14.54 10.82 0.93
N GLN A 304 14.80 9.60 0.45
CA GLN A 304 14.17 8.38 0.97
C GLN A 304 14.44 8.22 2.48
N THR A 305 15.67 8.50 2.92
CA THR A 305 16.10 8.38 4.32
C THR A 305 15.42 9.41 5.20
N VAL A 306 15.45 10.69 4.79
CA VAL A 306 14.78 11.81 5.49
C VAL A 306 13.27 11.54 5.63
N LEU A 307 12.64 11.04 4.57
CA LEU A 307 11.22 10.74 4.59
C LEU A 307 10.90 9.42 5.34
N GLY A 308 11.87 8.54 5.55
CA GLY A 308 11.63 7.21 6.14
C GLY A 308 10.85 6.27 5.23
N HIS A 309 11.08 6.33 3.91
CA HIS A 309 10.53 5.35 2.96
C HIS A 309 11.31 4.03 3.01
N GLN A 310 10.61 2.90 2.93
CA GLN A 310 11.23 1.57 2.90
C GLN A 310 11.80 1.21 1.53
N SER A 311 11.22 1.74 0.46
CA SER A 311 11.65 1.47 -0.91
C SER A 311 11.91 2.76 -1.67
N VAL A 312 13.00 2.80 -2.43
CA VAL A 312 13.35 3.87 -3.37
C VAL A 312 12.20 4.12 -4.36
N LYS A 313 11.46 3.07 -4.75
CA LYS A 313 10.29 3.16 -5.65
C LYS A 313 9.22 4.12 -5.14
N THR A 314 9.09 4.26 -3.81
CA THR A 314 8.15 5.21 -3.20
C THR A 314 8.64 6.66 -3.30
N THR A 315 9.94 6.87 -3.48
CA THR A 315 10.54 8.20 -3.67
C THR A 315 10.66 8.54 -5.16
N GLN A 316 10.82 7.55 -6.05
CA GLN A 316 10.91 7.75 -7.51
C GLN A 316 9.68 8.44 -8.11
N ILE A 317 8.51 8.27 -7.48
CA ILE A 317 7.28 8.97 -7.90
C ILE A 317 7.40 10.50 -7.88
N TYR A 318 8.37 11.06 -7.15
CA TYR A 318 8.63 12.50 -7.09
C TYR A 318 9.68 12.95 -8.12
N SER A 319 10.47 12.02 -8.66
CA SER A 319 11.55 12.32 -9.62
C SER A 319 11.02 12.64 -11.02
N ALA A 320 9.82 12.18 -11.35
CA ALA A 320 9.17 12.45 -12.64
C ALA A 320 8.73 13.91 -12.83
N VAL A 321 8.76 14.73 -11.78
CA VAL A 321 8.18 16.08 -11.77
C VAL A 321 9.16 17.16 -12.26
N THR A 322 10.36 16.81 -12.72
CA THR A 322 11.38 17.83 -13.00
C THR A 322 12.18 17.60 -14.27
N ASP A 323 11.63 18.07 -15.39
CA ASP A 323 12.39 18.31 -16.64
C ASP A 323 13.60 19.24 -16.38
N LEU A 324 13.46 20.17 -15.42
CA LEU A 324 14.55 21.04 -14.95
C LEU A 324 15.65 20.30 -14.16
N THR A 325 15.34 19.15 -13.54
CA THR A 325 16.37 18.32 -12.88
C THR A 325 17.19 17.59 -13.93
N ILE A 326 16.56 17.13 -15.02
CA ILE A 326 17.28 16.56 -16.16
C ILE A 326 18.27 17.60 -16.71
N GLU A 327 17.81 18.83 -16.96
CA GLU A 327 18.69 19.89 -17.47
C GLU A 327 19.82 20.26 -16.49
N LYS A 328 19.53 20.38 -15.19
CA LYS A 328 20.55 20.64 -14.15
C LYS A 328 21.55 19.50 -14.01
N GLU A 329 21.11 18.25 -14.05
CA GLU A 329 22.00 17.09 -13.96
C GLU A 329 22.87 16.95 -15.22
N LEU A 330 22.32 17.17 -16.41
CA LEU A 330 23.07 17.22 -17.66
C LEU A 330 24.10 18.36 -17.65
N LYS A 331 23.73 19.56 -17.19
CA LYS A 331 24.67 20.69 -17.02
C LYS A 331 25.78 20.37 -16.02
N LYS A 332 25.47 19.70 -14.91
CA LYS A 332 26.45 19.30 -13.87
C LYS A 332 27.40 18.20 -14.36
N ALA A 333 26.92 17.24 -15.15
CA ALA A 333 27.73 16.22 -15.79
C ALA A 333 28.69 16.82 -16.83
N ASN A 334 28.19 17.73 -17.66
CA ASN A 334 29.01 18.43 -18.66
C ASN A 334 30.03 19.39 -18.02
N GLY A 335 29.67 20.06 -16.91
CA GLY A 335 30.59 20.93 -16.17
C GLY A 335 31.72 20.19 -15.46
N LYS A 336 31.54 18.91 -15.08
CA LYS A 336 32.61 18.08 -14.51
C LYS A 336 33.64 17.63 -15.55
N ARG A 337 33.24 17.36 -16.79
CA ARG A 337 34.16 17.03 -17.90
C ARG A 337 35.14 18.18 -18.20
N ASN A 338 34.68 19.43 -18.13
CA ASN A 338 35.52 20.60 -18.42
C ASN A 338 36.54 20.96 -17.32
N ARG A 339 36.39 20.43 -16.09
CA ARG A 339 37.38 20.63 -15.02
C ARG A 339 38.54 19.63 -15.09
N VAL A 340 38.28 18.40 -15.52
CA VAL A 340 39.32 17.36 -15.65
C VAL A 340 40.29 17.66 -16.80
N GLY A 341 39.87 18.42 -17.82
CA GLY A 341 40.75 18.86 -18.92
C GLY A 341 41.64 20.06 -18.61
N LYS A 342 41.38 20.79 -17.51
CA LYS A 342 42.11 22.05 -17.19
C LYS A 342 43.25 21.86 -16.17
N GLU A 343 43.30 20.71 -15.49
CA GLU A 343 44.36 20.35 -14.53
C GLU A 343 45.53 19.58 -15.17
N ARG A 344 45.52 19.34 -16.49
CA ARG A 344 46.63 18.67 -17.21
C ARG A 344 47.61 19.60 -17.94
N ASN A 345 47.40 20.92 -17.88
CA ASN A 345 48.29 21.92 -18.49
C ASN A 345 48.75 22.96 -17.45
N ARG A 346 49.43 22.49 -16.40
CA ARG A 346 50.29 23.34 -15.55
C ARG A 346 51.58 22.61 -15.23
#